data_AF-A0AAP4R3Z0-F1
#
_entry.id   AF-A0AAP4R3Z0-F1
#
_cell.length_a   1.000
_cell.length_b   1.000
_cell.length_c   1.000
_cell.angle_alpha   90.00
_cell.angle_beta   90.00
_cell.angle_gamma   90.00
#
_symmetry.space_group_name_H-M   'P 1'
#
loop_
_entity.id
_entity.type
_entity.pdbx_description
1 polymer ?
#
loop_
_entity_poly.entity_id
_entity_poly.type
_entity_poly.pdbx_seq_one_letter_code
_entity_poly.pdbx_strand_id
1 'polypeptide(L)'
;MSSRRFMMAAAAVSAALAIAAPPATAAAPTVSDPFYTYTGTTPLASIPPGTVLKTRNVTYHVAGIPTALTAQQLLYRTNNALNQPVVNVTSVIRSQVSNGQAISYQSAYDSLNPYDEPSQVIAGDRDVTKIINVGTLLYSAESIPLSTLLLLGYNVIVPDTEGQTADFAAGPEYGMTTLDSIRAALNTPSTGLNPSSKVAMIGYSGGAIATNWAAQLAPSYAPEINKQLVGAAEGGVLVDPAHNLRYVDGSIVWGGVAAAALAGLSRGYGFDLTPYLSDTGVAVLKDIQSQSLAYILPKYTGLHWGTLFKPQYANDINSIPVYVTYANKVNAGLAASPTIPMFIGQGTAGALDGTFSSQVGDGVMMAYDVRALAQKFCASGTPVTYNEYPLEHAGAIVPWVAGMLPWLYDRFNGKAAPSNCWLTSLLPSNSLAPETLH
;
A
#
# COMPACT_ATOMS: atom_id res chain seq x y z
N MET A 1 61.34 -53.68 -39.66
CA MET A 1 59.91 -53.88 -39.35
C MET A 1 59.60 -52.98 -38.16
N SER A 2 59.30 -51.69 -38.40
CA SER A 2 57.96 -51.07 -38.51
C SER A 2 57.13 -51.18 -37.22
N SER A 3 56.45 -50.19 -36.63
CA SER A 3 56.38 -48.71 -36.67
C SER A 3 55.12 -48.33 -35.86
N ARG A 4 55.21 -47.31 -34.99
CA ARG A 4 54.16 -46.31 -34.64
C ARG A 4 52.96 -46.70 -33.73
N ARG A 5 52.85 -46.06 -32.55
CA ARG A 5 51.94 -44.94 -32.12
C ARG A 5 50.55 -45.45 -31.66
N PHE A 6 49.90 -44.99 -30.59
CA PHE A 6 49.61 -43.61 -30.18
C PHE A 6 49.23 -43.50 -28.68
N MET A 7 49.40 -42.28 -28.15
CA MET A 7 49.03 -41.72 -26.84
C MET A 7 47.57 -41.96 -26.41
N MET A 8 47.31 -41.98 -25.10
CA MET A 8 46.21 -41.21 -24.50
C MET A 8 46.50 -40.87 -23.02
N ALA A 9 46.22 -39.61 -22.69
CA ALA A 9 46.56 -38.89 -21.48
C ALA A 9 45.61 -39.18 -20.31
N ALA A 10 46.15 -39.12 -19.09
CA ALA A 10 45.39 -39.16 -17.85
C ALA A 10 44.62 -37.84 -17.63
N ALA A 11 43.29 -37.91 -17.57
CA ALA A 11 42.44 -36.80 -17.17
C ALA A 11 42.21 -36.84 -15.65
N ALA A 12 42.72 -35.85 -14.94
CA ALA A 12 42.40 -35.60 -13.54
C ALA A 12 40.99 -35.01 -13.43
N VAL A 13 40.13 -35.61 -12.62
CA VAL A 13 38.79 -35.12 -12.30
C VAL A 13 38.91 -34.10 -11.17
N SER A 14 38.77 -32.82 -11.52
CA SER A 14 38.54 -31.75 -10.55
C SER A 14 37.04 -31.58 -10.34
N ALA A 15 36.53 -32.02 -9.20
CA ALA A 15 35.17 -31.72 -8.77
C ALA A 15 35.10 -30.26 -8.29
N ALA A 16 34.57 -29.38 -9.14
CA ALA A 16 34.22 -28.02 -8.75
C ALA A 16 32.88 -28.03 -8.02
N LEU A 17 32.90 -27.66 -6.74
CA LEU A 17 31.70 -27.28 -5.98
C LEU A 17 31.09 -26.03 -6.63
N ALA A 18 30.00 -26.22 -7.36
CA ALA A 18 29.13 -25.12 -7.77
C ALA A 18 28.43 -24.59 -6.53
N ILE A 19 28.87 -23.44 -6.03
CA ILE A 19 28.08 -22.63 -5.11
C ILE A 19 26.87 -22.16 -5.92
N ALA A 20 25.70 -22.74 -5.66
CA ALA A 20 24.46 -22.27 -6.25
C ALA A 20 24.24 -20.83 -5.78
N ALA A 21 24.30 -19.87 -6.72
CA ALA A 21 23.82 -18.53 -6.46
C ALA A 21 22.33 -18.62 -6.10
N PRO A 22 21.83 -17.85 -5.11
CA PRO A 22 20.40 -17.81 -4.86
C PRO A 22 19.67 -17.41 -6.15
N PRO A 23 18.49 -18.00 -6.43
CA PRO A 23 17.68 -17.59 -7.58
C PRO A 23 17.44 -16.08 -7.48
N ALA A 24 17.75 -15.37 -8.56
CA ALA A 24 17.56 -13.94 -8.64
C ALA A 24 16.05 -13.65 -8.68
N THR A 25 15.48 -13.23 -7.55
CA THR A 25 14.25 -12.44 -7.57
C THR A 25 14.52 -11.20 -8.42
N ALA A 26 13.67 -10.95 -9.41
CA ALA A 26 13.82 -9.78 -10.27
C ALA A 26 13.77 -8.52 -9.39
N ALA A 27 14.87 -7.76 -9.37
CA ALA A 27 14.92 -6.50 -8.65
C ALA A 27 13.92 -5.52 -9.29
N ALA A 28 13.23 -4.72 -8.46
CA ALA A 28 12.36 -3.67 -8.96
C ALA A 28 13.14 -2.69 -9.87
N PRO A 29 12.47 -2.08 -10.86
CA PRO A 29 13.05 -0.99 -11.63
C PRO A 29 13.52 0.13 -10.70
N THR A 30 14.74 0.62 -10.88
CA THR A 30 15.21 1.81 -10.16
C THR A 30 14.80 3.07 -10.92
N VAL A 31 14.21 4.02 -10.22
CA VAL A 31 13.99 5.37 -10.73
C VAL A 31 15.34 6.02 -11.09
N SER A 32 15.45 6.58 -12.30
CA SER A 32 16.70 7.17 -12.81
C SER A 32 17.01 8.57 -12.26
N ASP A 33 16.00 9.27 -11.73
CA ASP A 33 16.13 10.61 -11.16
C ASP A 33 17.00 10.61 -9.87
N PRO A 34 18.15 11.32 -9.84
CA PRO A 34 19.05 11.36 -8.69
C PRO A 34 18.43 11.90 -7.39
N PHE A 35 17.28 12.57 -7.46
CA PHE A 35 16.56 13.02 -6.28
C PHE A 35 16.16 11.84 -5.37
N TYR A 36 15.83 10.69 -5.96
CA TYR A 36 15.36 9.50 -5.23
C TYR A 36 16.49 8.72 -4.55
N THR A 37 17.75 9.09 -4.77
CA THR A 37 18.90 8.38 -4.21
C THR A 37 19.57 9.20 -3.12
N TYR A 38 19.84 8.60 -1.95
CA TYR A 38 20.69 9.22 -0.94
C TYR A 38 22.18 9.08 -1.30
N THR A 39 22.88 10.21 -1.36
CA THR A 39 24.30 10.28 -1.74
C THR A 39 25.18 10.84 -0.62
N GLY A 40 24.65 10.94 0.60
CA GLY A 40 25.42 11.38 1.75
C GLY A 40 26.31 10.26 2.31
N THR A 41 27.22 10.64 3.21
CA THR A 41 28.21 9.71 3.79
C THR A 41 27.76 9.09 5.11
N THR A 42 26.78 9.68 5.79
CA THR A 42 26.23 9.13 7.04
C THR A 42 25.37 7.91 6.74
N PRO A 43 25.65 6.73 7.32
CA PRO A 43 24.80 5.55 7.12
C PRO A 43 23.35 5.85 7.50
N LEU A 44 22.39 5.44 6.67
CA LEU A 44 20.95 5.65 6.92
C LEU A 44 20.48 5.06 8.27
N ALA A 45 21.14 3.98 8.71
CA ALA A 45 20.90 3.36 10.02
C ALA A 45 21.17 4.32 11.21
N SER A 46 22.04 5.31 11.03
CA SER A 46 22.40 6.33 12.03
C SER A 46 21.56 7.60 11.93
N ILE A 47 20.66 7.69 10.95
CA ILE A 47 19.78 8.84 10.75
C ILE A 47 18.39 8.49 11.30
N PRO A 48 17.74 9.35 12.10
CA PRO A 48 16.39 9.09 12.60
C PRO A 48 15.32 9.02 11.50
N PRO A 49 14.30 8.15 11.62
CA PRO A 49 13.11 8.15 10.75
C PRO A 49 12.47 9.55 10.62
N GLY A 50 12.03 9.89 9.41
CA GLY A 50 11.43 11.19 9.08
C GLY A 50 12.43 12.34 8.87
N THR A 51 13.74 12.10 9.01
CA THR A 51 14.76 13.12 8.72
C THR A 51 14.78 13.42 7.22
N VAL A 52 14.63 14.70 6.85
CA VAL A 52 14.74 15.14 5.46
C VAL A 52 16.21 15.22 5.02
N LEU A 53 16.49 14.63 3.87
CA LEU A 53 17.83 14.45 3.30
C LEU A 53 18.03 15.28 2.03
N LYS A 54 16.96 15.48 1.25
CA LYS A 54 16.93 16.38 0.08
C LYS A 54 15.56 17.03 -0.03
N THR A 55 15.54 18.22 -0.61
CA THR A 55 14.31 18.95 -0.91
C THR A 55 14.38 19.49 -2.33
N ARG A 56 13.25 19.47 -3.04
CA ARG A 56 13.08 20.20 -4.31
C ARG A 56 11.66 20.71 -4.45
N ASN A 57 11.49 21.72 -5.28
CA ASN A 57 10.17 22.17 -5.70
C ASN A 57 9.90 21.66 -7.11
N VAL A 58 8.70 21.17 -7.37
CA VAL A 58 8.23 20.71 -8.69
C VAL A 58 6.90 21.37 -9.03
N THR A 59 6.67 21.64 -10.31
CA THR A 59 5.34 22.03 -10.78
C THR A 59 4.38 20.88 -10.51
N TYR A 60 3.26 21.16 -9.84
CA TYR A 60 2.27 20.12 -9.56
C TYR A 60 1.50 19.79 -10.85
N HIS A 61 1.54 18.53 -11.26
CA HIS A 61 0.78 18.04 -12.41
C HIS A 61 -0.43 17.25 -11.99
N VAL A 62 -1.52 17.37 -12.75
CA VAL A 62 -2.71 16.52 -12.65
C VAL A 62 -2.91 15.87 -14.01
N ALA A 63 -2.88 14.53 -14.07
CA ALA A 63 -2.93 13.77 -15.33
C ALA A 63 -1.89 14.26 -16.38
N GLY A 64 -0.66 14.57 -15.93
CA GLY A 64 0.42 15.07 -16.79
C GLY A 64 0.29 16.54 -17.23
N ILE A 65 -0.80 17.22 -16.84
CA ILE A 65 -1.05 18.63 -17.15
C ILE A 65 -0.53 19.50 -15.99
N PRO A 66 0.39 20.45 -16.25
CA PRO A 66 0.89 21.34 -15.21
C PRO A 66 -0.22 22.23 -14.68
N THR A 67 -0.25 22.43 -13.37
CA THR A 67 -1.15 23.37 -12.69
C THR A 67 -0.40 24.63 -12.28
N ALA A 68 -1.13 25.63 -11.75
CA ALA A 68 -0.51 26.82 -11.16
C ALA A 68 0.10 26.56 -9.76
N LEU A 69 -0.08 25.36 -9.20
CA LEU A 69 0.43 25.00 -7.88
C LEU A 69 1.83 24.39 -7.99
N THR A 70 2.58 24.50 -6.90
CA THR A 70 3.89 23.87 -6.72
C THR A 70 3.77 22.84 -5.61
N ALA A 71 4.40 21.68 -5.79
CA ALA A 71 4.61 20.71 -4.72
C ALA A 71 6.07 20.77 -4.26
N GLN A 72 6.29 20.66 -2.95
CA GLN A 72 7.61 20.49 -2.39
C GLN A 72 7.85 19.00 -2.14
N GLN A 73 8.83 18.42 -2.81
CA GLN A 73 9.24 17.04 -2.57
C GLN A 73 10.34 16.98 -1.52
N LEU A 74 10.19 16.03 -0.61
CA LEU A 74 11.14 15.73 0.46
C LEU A 74 11.61 14.29 0.27
N LEU A 75 12.91 14.09 0.07
CA LEU A 75 13.53 12.78 0.26
C LEU A 75 13.80 12.64 1.76
N TYR A 76 13.23 11.64 2.40
CA TYR A 76 13.35 11.43 3.85
C TYR A 76 13.78 10.01 4.17
N ARG A 77 14.41 9.82 5.33
CA ARG A 77 14.78 8.50 5.85
C ARG A 77 13.54 7.79 6.40
N THR A 78 13.33 6.53 6.04
CA THR A 78 12.28 5.64 6.57
C THR A 78 12.80 4.21 6.72
N ASN A 79 11.91 3.23 6.96
CA ASN A 79 12.21 1.80 6.91
C ASN A 79 11.36 1.09 5.84
N ASN A 80 11.90 0.02 5.24
CA ASN A 80 11.17 -0.85 4.30
C ASN A 80 10.38 -1.96 5.02
N ALA A 81 9.72 -2.86 4.29
CA ALA A 81 8.97 -4.00 4.85
C ALA A 81 9.77 -4.90 5.80
N LEU A 82 11.08 -5.05 5.59
CA LEU A 82 12.00 -5.78 6.47
C LEU A 82 12.52 -4.95 7.65
N ASN A 83 11.96 -3.75 7.86
CA ASN A 83 12.37 -2.78 8.87
C ASN A 83 13.83 -2.31 8.72
N GLN A 84 14.38 -2.35 7.50
CA GLN A 84 15.73 -1.89 7.19
C GLN A 84 15.70 -0.40 6.82
N PRO A 85 16.74 0.37 7.21
CA PRO A 85 16.77 1.80 6.94
C PRO A 85 16.96 2.08 5.45
N VAL A 86 15.99 2.80 4.87
CA VAL A 86 15.96 3.22 3.47
C VAL A 86 15.60 4.71 3.37
N VAL A 87 15.52 5.23 2.15
CA VAL A 87 14.93 6.55 1.90
C VAL A 87 13.63 6.40 1.16
N ASN A 88 12.79 7.42 1.21
CA ASN A 88 11.56 7.48 0.43
C ASN A 88 11.19 8.94 0.15
N VAL A 89 10.20 9.18 -0.72
CA VAL A 89 9.78 10.52 -1.13
C VAL A 89 8.36 10.83 -0.67
N THR A 90 8.11 12.09 -0.33
CA THR A 90 6.76 12.62 -0.14
C THR A 90 6.66 13.97 -0.82
N SER A 91 5.47 14.26 -1.35
CA SER A 91 5.14 15.56 -1.93
C SER A 91 4.20 16.33 -0.99
N VAL A 92 4.58 17.55 -0.64
CA VAL A 92 3.72 18.47 0.12
C VAL A 92 3.17 19.55 -0.79
N ILE A 93 1.85 19.57 -0.95
CA ILE A 93 1.13 20.59 -1.71
C ILE A 93 0.58 21.60 -0.72
N ARG A 94 1.09 22.83 -0.79
CA ARG A 94 0.70 23.90 0.14
C ARG A 94 -0.60 24.57 -0.31
N SER A 95 -1.51 24.76 0.63
CA SER A 95 -2.69 25.60 0.39
C SER A 95 -2.31 27.08 0.33
N GLN A 96 -2.88 27.82 -0.63
CA GLN A 96 -2.74 29.27 -0.73
C GLN A 96 -3.52 30.01 0.37
N VAL A 97 -4.48 29.34 1.02
CA VAL A 97 -5.29 29.84 2.13
C VAL A 97 -5.01 29.01 3.40
N SER A 98 -3.73 28.64 3.59
CA SER A 98 -3.32 27.68 4.61
C SER A 98 -3.80 28.04 6.02
N ASN A 99 -4.39 27.07 6.71
CA ASN A 99 -4.80 27.13 8.11
C ASN A 99 -3.74 26.52 9.07
N GLY A 100 -2.55 26.18 8.55
CA GLY A 100 -1.46 25.57 9.29
C GLY A 100 -1.67 24.09 9.68
N GLN A 101 -2.74 23.46 9.20
CA GLN A 101 -3.05 22.04 9.40
C GLN A 101 -2.81 21.27 8.10
N ALA A 102 -2.75 19.93 8.20
CA ALA A 102 -2.52 19.09 7.03
C ALA A 102 -3.47 17.89 6.93
N ILE A 103 -3.65 17.42 5.70
CA ILE A 103 -4.21 16.12 5.40
C ILE A 103 -3.07 15.26 4.84
N SER A 104 -2.82 14.12 5.45
CA SER A 104 -2.02 13.06 4.83
C SER A 104 -2.96 12.25 3.96
N TYR A 105 -2.74 12.27 2.64
CA TYR A 105 -3.55 11.57 1.65
C TYR A 105 -2.77 10.39 1.10
N GLN A 106 -3.29 9.19 1.35
CA GLN A 106 -2.74 7.93 0.87
C GLN A 106 -3.42 7.59 -0.46
N SER A 107 -2.67 7.67 -1.56
CA SER A 107 -3.16 7.35 -2.91
C SER A 107 -3.27 5.84 -3.11
N ALA A 108 -4.32 5.38 -3.79
CA ALA A 108 -4.44 4.00 -4.29
C ALA A 108 -3.82 3.90 -5.70
N TYR A 109 -2.51 4.07 -5.81
CA TYR A 109 -1.82 3.95 -7.10
C TYR A 109 -1.57 2.48 -7.51
N ASP A 110 -1.64 1.58 -6.52
CA ASP A 110 -1.72 0.13 -6.64
C ASP A 110 -0.85 -0.43 -7.77
N SER A 111 0.47 -0.36 -7.59
CA SER A 111 1.42 -0.69 -8.66
C SER A 111 2.62 -1.49 -8.18
N LEU A 112 3.17 -2.32 -9.06
CA LEU A 112 4.45 -2.98 -8.83
C LEU A 112 5.61 -2.19 -9.45
N ASN A 113 5.36 -0.97 -9.92
CA ASN A 113 6.30 -0.14 -10.68
C ASN A 113 6.63 1.16 -9.92
N PRO A 114 7.90 1.35 -9.50
CA PRO A 114 8.34 2.58 -8.82
C PRO A 114 8.21 3.88 -9.64
N TYR A 115 7.92 3.79 -10.94
CA TYR A 115 7.61 4.96 -11.76
C TYR A 115 6.16 5.46 -11.59
N ASP A 116 5.27 4.65 -11.01
CA ASP A 116 3.86 5.01 -10.79
C ASP A 116 3.64 5.67 -9.41
N GLU A 117 4.71 5.82 -8.63
CA GLU A 117 4.75 6.50 -7.34
C GLU A 117 4.12 7.91 -7.43
N PRO A 118 3.29 8.33 -6.44
CA PRO A 118 2.64 9.64 -6.44
C PRO A 118 3.60 10.81 -6.67
N SER A 119 4.82 10.75 -6.12
CA SER A 119 5.83 11.77 -6.34
C SER A 119 6.28 11.90 -7.80
N GLN A 120 6.36 10.82 -8.58
CA GLN A 120 6.71 10.87 -10.00
C GLN A 120 5.60 11.53 -10.81
N VAL A 121 4.36 11.11 -10.56
CA VAL A 121 3.17 11.64 -11.22
C VAL A 121 3.03 13.14 -10.93
N ILE A 122 3.24 13.55 -9.68
CA ILE A 122 3.24 14.96 -9.26
C ILE A 122 4.32 15.77 -9.97
N ALA A 123 5.53 15.22 -10.13
CA ALA A 123 6.65 15.88 -10.79
C ALA A 123 6.49 15.99 -12.32
N GLY A 124 5.46 15.37 -12.89
CA GLY A 124 5.14 15.48 -14.30
C GLY A 124 5.89 14.49 -15.18
N ASP A 125 6.17 13.27 -14.68
CA ASP A 125 6.43 12.15 -15.59
C ASP A 125 5.25 12.06 -16.58
N ARG A 126 5.56 11.84 -17.86
CA ARG A 126 4.68 12.00 -19.04
C ARG A 126 4.66 10.77 -19.94
N ASP A 127 5.23 9.65 -19.52
CA ASP A 127 5.15 8.44 -20.32
C ASP A 127 3.68 8.02 -20.46
N VAL A 128 3.09 8.25 -21.63
CA VAL A 128 1.68 7.95 -21.96
C VAL A 128 1.39 6.44 -22.06
N THR A 129 2.42 5.59 -21.96
CA THR A 129 2.25 4.15 -21.69
C THR A 129 2.20 3.83 -20.19
N LYS A 130 2.67 4.77 -19.34
CA LYS A 130 2.54 4.79 -17.88
C LYS A 130 1.43 5.75 -17.40
N ILE A 131 0.86 6.52 -18.32
CA ILE A 131 -0.26 7.45 -18.15
C ILE A 131 -1.25 7.14 -19.25
N ILE A 132 -2.01 6.06 -19.10
CA ILE A 132 -3.48 6.08 -18.95
C ILE A 132 -3.82 4.72 -18.32
N ASN A 133 -3.62 4.66 -16.99
CA ASN A 133 -4.43 3.82 -16.13
C ASN A 133 -5.90 4.04 -16.54
N VAL A 134 -6.68 3.00 -16.78
CA VAL A 134 -8.16 3.11 -16.86
C VAL A 134 -8.77 3.54 -15.52
N GLY A 135 -7.94 3.95 -14.56
CA GLY A 135 -8.28 4.79 -13.43
C GLY A 135 -8.33 6.29 -13.70
N THR A 136 -7.95 6.89 -14.86
CA THR A 136 -7.97 8.38 -15.01
C THR A 136 -9.33 9.03 -15.25
N LEU A 137 -10.42 8.27 -15.40
CA LEU A 137 -11.78 8.81 -15.17
C LEU A 137 -12.18 8.68 -13.69
N LEU A 138 -11.52 7.79 -12.94
CA LEU A 138 -11.68 7.60 -11.50
C LEU A 138 -10.65 8.35 -10.65
N TYR A 139 -9.56 8.90 -11.21
CA TYR A 139 -8.57 9.71 -10.50
C TYR A 139 -9.04 11.14 -10.29
N SER A 140 -10.10 11.53 -10.99
CA SER A 140 -10.97 12.67 -10.66
C SER A 140 -12.06 12.32 -9.63
N ALA A 141 -12.25 11.04 -9.29
CA ALA A 141 -13.27 10.55 -8.35
C ALA A 141 -12.68 10.05 -7.00
N GLU A 142 -11.45 9.51 -6.99
CA GLU A 142 -10.66 9.20 -5.79
C GLU A 142 -9.98 10.43 -5.20
N SER A 143 -9.93 11.52 -5.96
CA SER A 143 -9.92 12.80 -5.33
C SER A 143 -11.28 13.00 -4.65
N ILE A 144 -11.33 12.87 -3.31
CA ILE A 144 -11.74 14.06 -2.57
C ILE A 144 -10.98 15.18 -3.27
N PRO A 145 -11.62 16.12 -3.98
CA PRO A 145 -10.88 16.99 -4.87
C PRO A 145 -9.77 17.58 -4.00
N LEU A 146 -8.49 17.21 -4.24
CA LEU A 146 -7.42 17.64 -3.33
C LEU A 146 -7.41 19.17 -3.33
N SER A 147 -7.84 19.76 -4.45
CA SER A 147 -8.31 21.13 -4.59
C SER A 147 -9.30 21.58 -3.51
N THR A 148 -10.38 20.85 -3.22
CA THR A 148 -11.30 21.13 -2.10
C THR A 148 -10.57 21.16 -0.76
N LEU A 149 -9.70 20.19 -0.44
CA LEU A 149 -8.94 20.21 0.82
C LEU A 149 -8.00 21.42 0.89
N LEU A 150 -7.33 21.73 -0.21
CA LEU A 150 -6.48 22.91 -0.36
C LEU A 150 -7.30 24.21 -0.22
N LEU A 151 -8.50 24.29 -0.81
CA LEU A 151 -9.41 25.42 -0.71
C LEU A 151 -9.99 25.60 0.71
N LEU A 152 -10.11 24.51 1.46
CA LEU A 152 -10.47 24.54 2.89
C LEU A 152 -9.28 24.92 3.80
N GLY A 153 -8.11 25.18 3.21
CA GLY A 153 -6.92 25.66 3.93
C GLY A 153 -5.97 24.57 4.39
N TYR A 154 -6.24 23.31 4.11
CA TYR A 154 -5.32 22.24 4.52
C TYR A 154 -4.16 22.11 3.54
N ASN A 155 -2.93 21.99 4.05
CA ASN A 155 -1.84 21.48 3.23
C ASN A 155 -2.04 19.97 3.02
N VAL A 156 -1.60 19.43 1.89
CA VAL A 156 -1.74 17.99 1.58
C VAL A 156 -0.37 17.34 1.53
N ILE A 157 -0.17 16.28 2.31
CA ILE A 157 1.03 15.44 2.31
C ILE A 157 0.69 14.17 1.55
N VAL A 158 1.39 13.90 0.46
CA VAL A 158 1.18 12.73 -0.40
C VAL A 158 2.46 11.87 -0.36
N PRO A 159 2.51 10.81 0.46
CA PRO A 159 3.63 9.89 0.50
C PRO A 159 3.59 8.87 -0.63
N ASP A 160 4.78 8.43 -1.04
CA ASP A 160 5.04 7.23 -1.82
C ASP A 160 4.87 6.00 -0.92
N THR A 161 3.63 5.57 -0.69
CA THR A 161 3.32 4.67 0.45
C THR A 161 3.97 3.29 0.33
N GLU A 162 4.18 2.79 -0.88
CA GLU A 162 4.68 1.43 -1.14
C GLU A 162 6.21 1.33 -1.07
N GLY A 163 6.90 2.43 -0.74
CA GLY A 163 8.36 2.48 -0.70
C GLY A 163 8.98 2.50 -2.09
N GLN A 164 10.31 2.73 -2.18
CA GLN A 164 10.98 2.97 -3.48
C GLN A 164 10.96 1.77 -4.43
N THR A 165 10.57 0.61 -3.95
CA THR A 165 10.44 -0.65 -4.69
C THR A 165 9.00 -0.95 -5.09
N ALA A 166 8.04 -0.08 -4.73
CA ALA A 166 6.62 -0.23 -4.96
C ALA A 166 6.05 -1.55 -4.39
N ASP A 167 6.36 -1.88 -3.13
CA ASP A 167 6.06 -3.18 -2.53
C ASP A 167 4.57 -3.35 -2.19
N PHE A 168 3.78 -3.53 -3.26
CA PHE A 168 2.32 -3.61 -3.19
C PHE A 168 1.83 -4.61 -2.13
N ALA A 169 0.83 -4.16 -1.35
CA ALA A 169 0.22 -4.86 -0.22
C ALA A 169 1.12 -5.07 1.02
N ALA A 170 2.34 -4.52 1.07
CA ALA A 170 3.22 -4.56 2.25
C ALA A 170 2.77 -3.56 3.34
N GLY A 171 1.61 -3.79 3.96
CA GLY A 171 0.97 -2.85 4.89
C GLY A 171 1.86 -2.26 6.00
N PRO A 172 2.70 -3.03 6.71
CA PRO A 172 3.65 -2.48 7.68
C PRO A 172 4.59 -1.41 7.10
N GLU A 173 5.07 -1.58 5.86
CA GLU A 173 5.88 -0.58 5.17
C GLU A 173 5.06 0.68 4.89
N TYR A 174 3.83 0.52 4.38
CA TYR A 174 2.94 1.64 4.11
C TYR A 174 2.68 2.51 5.34
N GLY A 175 2.53 1.86 6.51
CA GLY A 175 2.35 2.57 7.77
C GLY A 175 3.59 3.36 8.19
N MET A 176 4.79 2.78 8.08
CA MET A 176 6.05 3.45 8.42
C MET A 176 6.35 4.62 7.47
N THR A 177 6.25 4.41 6.15
CA THR A 177 6.45 5.45 5.14
C THR A 177 5.48 6.61 5.33
N THR A 178 4.19 6.32 5.60
CA THR A 178 3.19 7.34 5.90
C THR A 178 3.56 8.17 7.14
N LEU A 179 3.86 7.53 8.28
CA LEU A 179 4.18 8.25 9.51
C LEU A 179 5.48 9.07 9.39
N ASP A 180 6.49 8.53 8.71
CA ASP A 180 7.75 9.22 8.45
C ASP A 180 7.62 10.37 7.45
N SER A 181 6.70 10.28 6.49
CA SER A 181 6.36 11.41 5.63
C SER A 181 5.73 12.57 6.40
N ILE A 182 4.88 12.27 7.39
CA ILE A 182 4.28 13.28 8.26
C ILE A 182 5.37 13.92 9.11
N ARG A 183 6.28 13.14 9.71
CA ARG A 183 7.47 13.67 10.41
C ARG A 183 8.28 14.61 9.54
N ALA A 184 8.60 14.18 8.32
CA ALA A 184 9.38 14.96 7.37
C ALA A 184 8.70 16.31 7.06
N ALA A 185 7.39 16.27 6.79
CA ALA A 185 6.61 17.46 6.50
C ALA A 185 6.54 18.43 7.69
N LEU A 186 6.21 17.93 8.88
CA LEU A 186 6.06 18.76 10.09
C LEU A 186 7.40 19.37 10.57
N ASN A 187 8.52 18.70 10.30
CA ASN A 187 9.85 19.17 10.67
C ASN A 187 10.52 20.04 9.58
N THR A 188 9.83 20.33 8.47
CA THR A 188 10.37 21.13 7.37
C THR A 188 9.60 22.44 7.24
N PRO A 189 10.11 23.57 7.76
CA PRO A 189 9.39 24.85 7.77
C PRO A 189 8.96 25.36 6.39
N SER A 190 9.69 25.04 5.33
CA SER A 190 9.35 25.45 3.96
C SER A 190 8.07 24.82 3.42
N THR A 191 7.56 23.76 4.06
CA THR A 191 6.26 23.16 3.72
C THR A 191 5.08 24.01 4.21
N GLY A 192 5.32 24.99 5.07
CA GLY A 192 4.28 25.75 5.77
C GLY A 192 3.64 25.00 6.93
N LEU A 193 4.20 23.86 7.32
CA LEU A 193 3.81 23.09 8.51
C LEU A 193 4.87 23.22 9.60
N ASN A 194 4.49 22.87 10.83
CA ASN A 194 5.40 22.86 11.97
C ASN A 194 5.05 21.71 12.93
N PRO A 195 5.89 21.43 13.95
CA PRO A 195 5.66 20.30 14.85
C PRO A 195 4.36 20.35 15.66
N SER A 196 3.64 21.47 15.71
CA SER A 196 2.33 21.60 16.38
C SER A 196 1.12 21.54 15.42
N SER A 197 1.36 21.52 14.10
CA SER A 197 0.31 21.30 13.11
C SER A 197 -0.38 19.96 13.34
N LYS A 198 -1.71 19.97 13.33
CA LYS A 198 -2.55 18.77 13.35
C LYS A 198 -2.68 18.18 11.96
N VAL A 199 -2.84 16.86 11.95
CA VAL A 199 -2.93 16.07 10.74
C VAL A 199 -4.11 15.11 10.83
N ALA A 200 -4.87 14.95 9.75
CA ALA A 200 -5.77 13.83 9.58
C ALA A 200 -5.24 12.94 8.46
N MET A 201 -5.44 11.63 8.57
CA MET A 201 -5.05 10.68 7.52
C MET A 201 -6.29 10.23 6.75
N ILE A 202 -6.18 10.10 5.43
CA ILE A 202 -7.28 9.67 4.57
C ILE A 202 -6.78 8.73 3.48
N GLY A 203 -7.54 7.67 3.20
CA GLY A 203 -7.23 6.76 2.10
C GLY A 203 -8.38 5.81 1.80
N TYR A 204 -8.53 5.43 0.55
CA TYR A 204 -9.52 4.46 0.11
C TYR A 204 -8.82 3.33 -0.64
N SER A 205 -9.37 2.12 -0.64
CA SER A 205 -8.78 0.97 -1.34
C SER A 205 -7.33 0.70 -0.94
N GLY A 206 -6.35 0.66 -1.86
CA GLY A 206 -4.93 0.57 -1.53
C GLY A 206 -4.44 1.67 -0.59
N GLY A 207 -4.99 2.89 -0.70
CA GLY A 207 -4.72 3.97 0.24
C GLY A 207 -5.23 3.71 1.67
N ALA A 208 -6.28 2.91 1.82
CA ALA A 208 -6.76 2.47 3.12
C ALA A 208 -5.79 1.49 3.81
N ILE A 209 -4.98 0.74 3.05
CA ILE A 209 -3.91 -0.09 3.60
C ILE A 209 -2.93 0.80 4.39
N ALA A 210 -2.47 1.87 3.75
CA ALA A 210 -1.54 2.81 4.37
C ALA A 210 -2.17 3.54 5.56
N THR A 211 -3.41 4.00 5.42
CA THR A 211 -4.14 4.72 6.46
C THR A 211 -4.32 3.85 7.71
N ASN A 212 -4.76 2.61 7.54
CA ASN A 212 -5.01 1.67 8.61
C ASN A 212 -3.72 1.27 9.35
N TRP A 213 -2.68 0.89 8.59
CA TRP A 213 -1.40 0.51 9.19
C TRP A 213 -0.71 1.69 9.86
N ALA A 214 -0.77 2.89 9.28
CA ALA A 214 -0.25 4.09 9.93
C ALA A 214 -0.98 4.38 11.25
N ALA A 215 -2.32 4.28 11.28
CA ALA A 215 -3.10 4.50 12.49
C ALA A 215 -2.75 3.49 13.60
N GLN A 216 -2.61 2.21 13.24
CA GLN A 216 -2.25 1.13 14.18
C GLN A 216 -0.81 1.23 14.68
N LEU A 217 0.14 1.65 13.82
CA LEU A 217 1.55 1.79 14.18
C LEU A 217 1.86 3.09 14.92
N ALA A 218 1.07 4.17 14.71
CA ALA A 218 1.35 5.50 15.27
C ALA A 218 1.65 5.49 16.78
N PRO A 219 0.92 4.78 17.66
CA PRO A 219 1.16 4.82 19.09
C PRO A 219 2.55 4.30 19.50
N SER A 220 3.08 3.28 18.82
CA SER A 220 4.36 2.65 19.16
C SER A 220 5.52 3.11 18.30
N TYR A 221 5.29 3.31 16.99
CA TYR A 221 6.32 3.70 16.03
C TYR A 221 6.55 5.21 16.01
N ALA A 222 5.48 6.00 16.15
CA ALA A 222 5.52 7.47 16.03
C ALA A 222 4.65 8.19 17.07
N PRO A 223 4.90 7.98 18.37
CA PRO A 223 4.06 8.53 19.44
C PRO A 223 3.94 10.06 19.42
N GLU A 224 4.96 10.75 18.91
CA GLU A 224 4.94 12.20 18.69
C GLU A 224 4.02 12.62 17.54
N ILE A 225 3.94 11.82 16.46
CA ILE A 225 2.99 12.05 15.37
C ILE A 225 1.59 11.66 15.80
N ASN A 226 1.43 10.55 16.53
CA ASN A 226 0.14 10.12 17.08
C ASN A 226 -0.57 11.23 17.87
N LYS A 227 0.18 12.08 18.59
CA LYS A 227 -0.36 13.26 19.32
C LYS A 227 -0.84 14.39 18.39
N GLN A 228 -0.36 14.44 17.15
CA GLN A 228 -0.79 15.40 16.14
C GLN A 228 -1.90 14.87 15.24
N LEU A 229 -2.16 13.57 15.26
CA LEU A 229 -3.26 12.97 14.51
C LEU A 229 -4.60 13.29 15.18
N VAL A 230 -5.51 13.93 14.44
CA VAL A 230 -6.89 14.22 14.92
C VAL A 230 -7.89 13.12 14.58
N GLY A 231 -7.49 12.20 13.70
CA GLY A 231 -8.25 11.02 13.30
C GLY A 231 -7.73 10.47 11.98
N ALA A 232 -8.16 9.24 11.65
CA ALA A 232 -7.94 8.63 10.36
C ALA A 232 -9.26 8.20 9.75
N ALA A 233 -9.42 8.43 8.45
CA ALA A 233 -10.58 7.96 7.72
C ALA A 233 -10.18 7.07 6.56
N GLU A 234 -10.77 5.89 6.51
CA GLU A 234 -10.44 4.85 5.56
C GLU A 234 -11.70 4.23 4.96
N GLY A 235 -11.60 3.71 3.74
CA GLY A 235 -12.70 2.98 3.13
C GLY A 235 -12.24 1.91 2.15
N GLY A 236 -13.04 0.85 1.97
CA GLY A 236 -12.63 -0.32 1.19
C GLY A 236 -11.35 -0.92 1.76
N VAL A 237 -11.40 -1.36 3.03
CA VAL A 237 -10.20 -1.65 3.83
C VAL A 237 -9.76 -3.10 3.66
N LEU A 238 -8.49 -3.31 3.27
CA LEU A 238 -7.85 -4.63 3.32
C LEU A 238 -7.45 -4.96 4.76
N VAL A 239 -8.04 -6.02 5.32
CA VAL A 239 -7.79 -6.44 6.71
C VAL A 239 -6.95 -7.72 6.75
N ASP A 240 -7.47 -8.79 6.13
CA ASP A 240 -6.83 -10.09 6.07
C ASP A 240 -6.57 -10.49 4.60
N PRO A 241 -5.33 -10.28 4.11
CA PRO A 241 -4.99 -10.61 2.73
C PRO A 241 -5.22 -12.07 2.36
N ALA A 242 -5.20 -12.99 3.33
CA ALA A 242 -5.39 -14.42 3.06
C ALA A 242 -6.87 -14.75 2.82
N HIS A 243 -7.77 -14.16 3.59
CA HIS A 243 -9.18 -14.28 3.26
C HIS A 243 -9.51 -13.56 1.94
N ASN A 244 -8.96 -12.37 1.70
CA ASN A 244 -9.18 -11.61 0.46
C ASN A 244 -8.74 -12.41 -0.78
N LEU A 245 -7.61 -13.12 -0.71
CA LEU A 245 -7.13 -14.00 -1.78
C LEU A 245 -8.23 -14.98 -2.24
N ARG A 246 -8.97 -15.55 -1.29
CA ARG A 246 -10.06 -16.50 -1.55
C ARG A 246 -11.33 -15.80 -1.99
N TYR A 247 -11.57 -14.59 -1.48
CA TYR A 247 -12.73 -13.77 -1.85
C TYR A 247 -12.70 -13.34 -3.31
N VAL A 248 -11.54 -12.90 -3.81
CA VAL A 248 -11.37 -12.43 -5.20
C VAL A 248 -11.09 -13.55 -6.21
N ASP A 249 -11.03 -14.82 -5.75
CA ASP A 249 -10.70 -15.95 -6.63
C ASP A 249 -11.70 -16.09 -7.78
N GLY A 250 -11.23 -15.96 -9.02
CA GLY A 250 -12.09 -16.00 -10.20
C GLY A 250 -12.97 -14.75 -10.39
N SER A 251 -12.79 -13.70 -9.58
CA SER A 251 -13.48 -12.42 -9.78
C SER A 251 -13.20 -11.88 -11.17
N ILE A 252 -14.25 -11.43 -11.86
CA ILE A 252 -14.15 -10.86 -13.21
C ILE A 252 -13.21 -9.65 -13.18
N VAL A 253 -13.50 -8.67 -12.33
CA VAL A 253 -12.69 -7.43 -12.27
C VAL A 253 -11.42 -7.64 -11.45
N TRP A 254 -11.51 -8.32 -10.31
CA TRP A 254 -10.48 -8.25 -9.26
C TRP A 254 -9.54 -9.45 -9.20
N GLY A 255 -9.74 -10.53 -9.96
CA GLY A 255 -8.94 -11.76 -9.84
C GLY A 255 -7.43 -11.54 -9.99
N GLY A 256 -7.02 -10.58 -10.83
CA GLY A 256 -5.61 -10.21 -11.03
C GLY A 256 -4.92 -9.58 -9.81
N VAL A 257 -5.66 -9.00 -8.86
CA VAL A 257 -5.09 -8.33 -7.67
C VAL A 257 -4.33 -9.30 -6.77
N ALA A 258 -4.76 -10.56 -6.72
CA ALA A 258 -4.11 -11.63 -5.98
C ALA A 258 -2.66 -11.86 -6.45
N ALA A 259 -2.46 -11.92 -7.76
CA ALA A 259 -1.14 -12.08 -8.35
C ALA A 259 -0.24 -10.88 -8.03
N ALA A 260 -0.80 -9.67 -8.11
CA ALA A 260 -0.08 -8.44 -7.80
C ALA A 260 0.36 -8.41 -6.32
N ALA A 261 -0.53 -8.72 -5.38
CA ALA A 261 -0.23 -8.75 -3.95
C ALA A 261 0.84 -9.81 -3.63
N LEU A 262 0.76 -11.02 -4.22
CA LEU A 262 1.78 -12.05 -4.04
C LEU A 262 3.16 -11.60 -4.55
N ALA A 263 3.21 -10.93 -5.71
CA ALA A 263 4.44 -10.40 -6.28
C ALA A 263 5.03 -9.26 -5.42
N GLY A 264 4.19 -8.31 -4.98
CA GLY A 264 4.60 -7.19 -4.13
C GLY A 264 5.13 -7.65 -2.78
N LEU A 265 4.43 -8.59 -2.12
CA LEU A 265 4.89 -9.19 -0.86
C LEU A 265 6.20 -9.97 -1.05
N SER A 266 6.31 -10.77 -2.12
CA SER A 266 7.54 -11.51 -2.45
C SER A 266 8.73 -10.57 -2.60
N ARG A 267 8.53 -9.43 -3.27
CA ARG A 267 9.56 -8.39 -3.42
C ARG A 267 9.90 -7.70 -2.10
N GLY A 268 8.92 -7.15 -1.40
CA GLY A 268 9.18 -6.35 -0.19
C GLY A 268 9.78 -7.16 0.96
N TYR A 269 9.35 -8.41 1.11
CA TYR A 269 9.87 -9.31 2.15
C TYR A 269 10.99 -10.24 1.66
N GLY A 270 11.36 -10.19 0.38
CA GLY A 270 12.49 -10.92 -0.20
C GLY A 270 12.34 -12.44 -0.17
N PHE A 271 11.12 -12.99 -0.24
CA PHE A 271 10.90 -14.43 -0.32
C PHE A 271 10.69 -14.91 -1.75
N ASP A 272 11.18 -16.11 -2.05
CA ASP A 272 11.07 -16.72 -3.38
C ASP A 272 9.82 -17.60 -3.50
N LEU A 273 8.91 -17.21 -4.41
CA LEU A 273 7.73 -18.00 -4.76
C LEU A 273 8.02 -19.06 -5.83
N THR A 274 9.11 -18.93 -6.61
CA THR A 274 9.43 -19.76 -7.77
C THR A 274 9.33 -21.28 -7.52
N PRO A 275 9.74 -21.84 -6.36
CA PRO A 275 9.61 -23.26 -6.09
C PRO A 275 8.16 -23.77 -6.07
N TYR A 276 7.19 -22.89 -5.84
CA TYR A 276 5.77 -23.21 -5.68
C TYR A 276 4.93 -22.90 -6.93
N LEU A 277 5.43 -22.06 -7.83
CA LEU A 277 4.69 -21.59 -9.00
C LEU A 277 4.56 -22.66 -10.09
N SER A 278 3.42 -22.65 -10.79
CA SER A 278 3.27 -23.31 -12.08
C SER A 278 4.01 -22.52 -13.17
N ASP A 279 4.15 -23.09 -14.37
CA ASP A 279 4.68 -22.35 -15.54
C ASP A 279 3.85 -21.09 -15.84
N THR A 280 2.52 -21.18 -15.67
CA THR A 280 1.61 -20.04 -15.76
C THR A 280 1.93 -19.00 -14.69
N GLY A 281 2.11 -19.40 -13.43
CA GLY A 281 2.46 -18.49 -12.34
C GLY A 281 3.77 -17.75 -12.58
N VAL A 282 4.80 -18.46 -13.06
CA VAL A 282 6.08 -17.84 -13.44
C VAL A 282 5.88 -16.81 -14.55
N ALA A 283 5.09 -17.14 -15.58
CA ALA A 283 4.82 -16.22 -16.69
C ALA A 283 4.04 -14.97 -16.24
N VAL A 284 3.03 -15.14 -15.38
CA VAL A 284 2.23 -14.04 -14.82
C VAL A 284 3.11 -13.13 -13.96
N LEU A 285 3.84 -13.68 -12.99
CA LEU A 285 4.66 -12.86 -12.08
C LEU A 285 5.75 -12.08 -12.84
N LYS A 286 6.37 -12.71 -13.85
CA LYS A 286 7.36 -12.03 -14.71
C LYS A 286 6.76 -10.88 -15.52
N ASP A 287 5.50 -11.01 -15.96
CA ASP A 287 4.81 -9.99 -16.74
C ASP A 287 4.42 -8.77 -15.89
N ILE A 288 3.96 -9.00 -14.66
CA ILE A 288 3.37 -7.96 -13.82
C ILE A 288 4.38 -7.24 -12.91
N GLN A 289 5.58 -7.77 -12.70
CA GLN A 289 6.57 -7.29 -11.71
C GLN A 289 6.99 -5.81 -11.83
N SER A 290 6.57 -5.12 -12.88
CA SER A 290 6.76 -3.68 -13.10
C SER A 290 5.53 -3.04 -13.74
N GLN A 291 4.33 -3.44 -13.36
CA GLN A 291 3.06 -2.98 -13.92
C GLN A 291 2.09 -2.50 -12.83
N SER A 292 1.17 -1.60 -13.19
CA SER A 292 0.07 -1.15 -12.33
C SER A 292 -1.12 -2.12 -12.36
N LEU A 293 -2.01 -2.04 -11.36
CA LEU A 293 -3.28 -2.78 -11.42
C LEU A 293 -4.11 -2.43 -12.67
N ALA A 294 -4.02 -1.22 -13.21
CA ALA A 294 -4.76 -0.87 -14.43
C ALA A 294 -4.28 -1.65 -15.66
N TYR A 295 -3.03 -2.12 -15.67
CA TYR A 295 -2.55 -3.08 -16.67
C TYR A 295 -2.99 -4.52 -16.33
N ILE A 296 -2.88 -4.89 -15.06
CA ILE A 296 -3.05 -6.27 -14.57
C ILE A 296 -4.52 -6.71 -14.67
N LEU A 297 -5.45 -5.92 -14.14
CA LEU A 297 -6.87 -6.30 -14.01
C LEU A 297 -7.55 -6.62 -15.37
N PRO A 298 -7.45 -5.78 -16.42
CA PRO A 298 -8.06 -6.12 -17.72
C PRO A 298 -7.39 -7.31 -18.41
N LYS A 299 -6.09 -7.55 -18.16
CA LYS A 299 -5.35 -8.66 -18.78
C LYS A 299 -5.63 -10.00 -18.10
N TYR A 300 -5.83 -9.99 -16.78
CA TYR A 300 -6.01 -11.17 -15.94
C TYR A 300 -7.42 -11.23 -15.33
N THR A 301 -8.42 -10.84 -16.13
CA THR A 301 -9.84 -10.95 -15.80
C THR A 301 -10.21 -12.39 -15.44
N GLY A 302 -10.90 -12.59 -14.32
CA GLY A 302 -11.32 -13.93 -13.89
C GLY A 302 -10.18 -14.86 -13.48
N LEU A 303 -8.99 -14.33 -13.20
CA LEU A 303 -7.86 -15.14 -12.75
C LEU A 303 -8.19 -15.87 -11.45
N HIS A 304 -7.94 -17.17 -11.43
CA HIS A 304 -7.97 -17.98 -10.22
C HIS A 304 -6.55 -18.09 -9.63
N TRP A 305 -6.37 -17.78 -8.35
CA TRP A 305 -5.05 -17.79 -7.72
C TRP A 305 -4.39 -19.17 -7.78
N GLY A 306 -5.19 -20.24 -7.69
CA GLY A 306 -4.71 -21.63 -7.74
C GLY A 306 -3.96 -21.96 -9.04
N THR A 307 -4.29 -21.27 -10.14
CA THR A 307 -3.61 -21.46 -11.44
C THR A 307 -2.16 -20.98 -11.43
N LEU A 308 -1.80 -20.09 -10.49
CA LEU A 308 -0.43 -19.58 -10.33
C LEU A 308 0.49 -20.62 -9.70
N PHE A 309 -0.04 -21.65 -9.04
CA PHE A 309 0.73 -22.60 -8.25
C PHE A 309 0.73 -24.00 -8.85
N LYS A 310 1.76 -24.80 -8.52
CA LYS A 310 1.82 -26.22 -8.90
C LYS A 310 0.63 -26.99 -8.32
N PRO A 311 0.20 -28.11 -8.94
CA PRO A 311 -1.01 -28.82 -8.53
C PRO A 311 -1.09 -29.19 -7.05
N GLN A 312 0.03 -29.49 -6.39
CA GLN A 312 0.06 -29.82 -4.97
C GLN A 312 -0.24 -28.64 -4.03
N TYR A 313 -0.13 -27.40 -4.50
CA TYR A 313 -0.40 -26.17 -3.73
C TYR A 313 -1.66 -25.43 -4.21
N ALA A 314 -2.16 -25.75 -5.41
CA ALA A 314 -3.21 -25.01 -6.10
C ALA A 314 -4.57 -24.95 -5.38
N ASN A 315 -4.84 -25.91 -4.48
CA ASN A 315 -6.07 -25.95 -3.68
C ASN A 315 -5.86 -25.56 -2.22
N ASP A 316 -4.60 -25.41 -1.79
CA ASP A 316 -4.25 -25.09 -0.43
C ASP A 316 -2.93 -24.31 -0.39
N ILE A 317 -3.03 -22.99 -0.52
CA ILE A 317 -1.86 -22.11 -0.44
C ILE A 317 -1.24 -22.09 0.97
N ASN A 318 -1.96 -22.52 2.01
CA ASN A 318 -1.44 -22.58 3.37
C ASN A 318 -0.41 -23.69 3.56
N SER A 319 -0.33 -24.67 2.66
CA SER A 319 0.75 -25.65 2.60
C SER A 319 2.12 -25.04 2.22
N ILE A 320 2.16 -23.76 1.86
CA ILE A 320 3.38 -22.99 1.57
C ILE A 320 3.82 -22.22 2.84
N PRO A 321 4.91 -22.63 3.54
CA PRO A 321 5.28 -22.02 4.82
C PRO A 321 5.59 -20.52 4.73
N VAL A 322 6.19 -20.10 3.61
CA VAL A 322 6.55 -18.70 3.42
C VAL A 322 5.33 -17.81 3.17
N TYR A 323 4.29 -18.34 2.52
CA TYR A 323 3.02 -17.64 2.37
C TYR A 323 2.37 -17.42 3.74
N VAL A 324 2.21 -18.47 4.55
CA VAL A 324 1.59 -18.36 5.89
C VAL A 324 2.31 -17.34 6.76
N THR A 325 3.64 -17.32 6.72
CA THR A 325 4.46 -16.36 7.47
C THR A 325 4.11 -14.92 7.09
N TYR A 326 4.10 -14.60 5.79
CA TYR A 326 3.92 -13.22 5.34
C TYR A 326 2.46 -12.79 5.23
N ALA A 327 1.53 -13.69 4.95
CA ALA A 327 0.09 -13.45 5.07
C ALA A 327 -0.28 -12.99 6.48
N ASN A 328 0.24 -13.69 7.50
CA ASN A 328 0.08 -13.26 8.90
C ASN A 328 0.79 -11.94 9.21
N LYS A 329 1.96 -11.69 8.62
CA LYS A 329 2.71 -10.44 8.80
C LYS A 329 1.93 -9.21 8.32
N VAL A 330 1.16 -9.36 7.24
CA VAL A 330 0.36 -8.28 6.62
C VAL A 330 -1.12 -8.34 6.98
N ASN A 331 -1.52 -9.22 7.89
CA ASN A 331 -2.87 -9.23 8.46
C ASN A 331 -3.01 -8.08 9.49
N ALA A 332 -3.72 -7.03 9.11
CA ALA A 332 -3.99 -5.88 9.96
C ALA A 332 -4.85 -6.26 11.20
N GLY A 333 -5.62 -7.34 11.10
CA GLY A 333 -6.35 -7.94 12.22
C GLY A 333 -5.44 -8.36 13.38
N LEU A 334 -4.20 -8.75 13.10
CA LEU A 334 -3.22 -9.18 14.12
C LEU A 334 -2.39 -8.03 14.72
N ALA A 335 -2.44 -6.82 14.13
CA ALA A 335 -1.70 -5.66 14.64
C ALA A 335 -2.34 -5.07 15.92
N ALA A 336 -1.72 -4.06 16.53
CA ALA A 336 -2.31 -3.35 17.66
C ALA A 336 -3.42 -2.38 17.21
N SER A 337 -4.42 -2.11 18.06
CA SER A 337 -5.45 -1.11 17.74
C SER A 337 -4.90 0.33 17.76
N PRO A 338 -5.44 1.24 16.92
CA PRO A 338 -5.05 2.64 16.91
C PRO A 338 -5.59 3.37 18.16
N THR A 339 -4.95 4.46 18.57
CA THR A 339 -5.41 5.30 19.70
C THR A 339 -6.10 6.59 19.28
N ILE A 340 -6.27 6.78 17.97
CA ILE A 340 -6.94 7.95 17.37
C ILE A 340 -8.33 7.57 16.86
N PRO A 341 -9.27 8.53 16.74
CA PRO A 341 -10.58 8.28 16.16
C PRO A 341 -10.50 7.71 14.74
N MET A 342 -11.37 6.75 14.42
CA MET A 342 -11.45 6.10 13.12
C MET A 342 -12.81 6.33 12.45
N PHE A 343 -12.80 6.69 11.16
CA PHE A 343 -13.97 6.69 10.29
C PHE A 343 -13.78 5.64 9.20
N ILE A 344 -14.58 4.58 9.21
CA ILE A 344 -14.39 3.41 8.35
C ILE A 344 -15.63 3.26 7.45
N GLY A 345 -15.43 3.27 6.14
CA GLY A 345 -16.47 3.00 5.14
C GLY A 345 -16.27 1.68 4.40
N GLN A 346 -17.34 0.99 4.05
CA GLN A 346 -17.21 -0.30 3.35
C GLN A 346 -18.37 -0.53 2.39
N GLY A 347 -18.08 -0.86 1.13
CA GLY A 347 -19.08 -1.36 0.20
C GLY A 347 -19.49 -2.81 0.53
N THR A 348 -20.69 -3.21 0.10
CA THR A 348 -21.24 -4.54 0.36
C THR A 348 -21.90 -5.21 -0.85
N ALA A 349 -21.75 -4.64 -2.06
CA ALA A 349 -22.37 -5.14 -3.28
C ALA A 349 -21.37 -5.65 -4.34
N GLY A 350 -20.34 -6.37 -3.91
CA GLY A 350 -19.25 -6.86 -4.76
C GLY A 350 -19.62 -7.77 -5.94
N ALA A 351 -20.83 -8.34 -5.94
CA ALA A 351 -21.34 -9.09 -7.09
C ALA A 351 -21.45 -8.22 -8.36
N LEU A 352 -21.58 -6.89 -8.22
CA LEU A 352 -21.61 -5.95 -9.35
C LEU A 352 -20.24 -5.83 -10.05
N ASP A 353 -19.14 -6.08 -9.33
CA ASP A 353 -17.78 -6.18 -9.87
C ASP A 353 -17.45 -7.61 -10.36
N GLY A 354 -18.42 -8.53 -10.33
CA GLY A 354 -18.22 -9.92 -10.74
C GLY A 354 -17.49 -10.79 -9.73
N THR A 355 -17.50 -10.40 -8.45
CA THR A 355 -17.00 -11.24 -7.34
C THR A 355 -18.16 -12.03 -6.74
N PHE A 356 -18.24 -13.32 -7.09
CA PHE A 356 -19.33 -14.21 -6.68
C PHE A 356 -18.91 -15.05 -5.48
N SER A 357 -18.98 -14.47 -4.28
CA SER A 357 -18.68 -15.13 -3.02
C SER A 357 -19.92 -15.24 -2.13
N SER A 358 -19.93 -16.23 -1.23
CA SER A 358 -20.91 -16.30 -0.13
C SER A 358 -20.62 -15.27 0.98
N GLN A 359 -19.40 -14.72 1.00
CA GLN A 359 -19.00 -13.65 1.89
C GLN A 359 -19.47 -12.28 1.37
N VAL A 360 -19.81 -11.37 2.27
CA VAL A 360 -20.20 -9.99 1.90
C VAL A 360 -18.97 -9.11 1.78
N GLY A 361 -18.91 -8.32 0.72
CA GLY A 361 -17.82 -7.38 0.47
C GLY A 361 -18.16 -6.44 -0.68
N ASP A 362 -17.22 -5.57 -1.01
CA ASP A 362 -17.40 -4.54 -2.06
C ASP A 362 -16.96 -5.00 -3.45
N GLY A 363 -16.43 -6.22 -3.59
CA GLY A 363 -15.92 -6.75 -4.84
C GLY A 363 -14.44 -7.11 -4.74
N VAL A 364 -13.69 -6.39 -3.90
CA VAL A 364 -12.27 -6.66 -3.65
C VAL A 364 -11.97 -6.83 -2.17
N MET A 365 -12.57 -6.02 -1.30
CA MET A 365 -12.46 -6.08 0.16
C MET A 365 -13.71 -6.67 0.80
N MET A 366 -13.52 -7.46 1.86
CA MET A 366 -14.64 -8.11 2.54
C MET A 366 -15.14 -7.30 3.72
N ALA A 367 -16.46 -7.07 3.74
CA ALA A 367 -17.11 -6.35 4.82
C ALA A 367 -16.98 -7.09 6.16
N TYR A 368 -17.01 -8.42 6.16
CA TYR A 368 -16.96 -9.21 7.40
C TYR A 368 -15.63 -9.08 8.14
N ASP A 369 -14.52 -8.91 7.42
CA ASP A 369 -13.22 -8.65 8.04
C ASP A 369 -13.11 -7.20 8.54
N VAL A 370 -13.64 -6.24 7.77
CA VAL A 370 -13.68 -4.83 8.18
C VAL A 370 -14.53 -4.64 9.44
N ARG A 371 -15.65 -5.37 9.56
CA ARG A 371 -16.44 -5.43 10.80
C ARG A 371 -15.61 -5.95 11.96
N ALA A 372 -14.89 -7.06 11.77
CA ALA A 372 -14.05 -7.64 12.82
C ALA A 372 -12.97 -6.66 13.27
N LEU A 373 -12.34 -5.94 12.32
CA LEU A 373 -11.34 -4.92 12.63
C LEU A 373 -11.96 -3.75 13.40
N ALA A 374 -13.10 -3.23 12.95
CA ALA A 374 -13.81 -2.16 13.63
C ALA A 374 -14.26 -2.57 15.05
N GLN A 375 -14.72 -3.82 15.22
CA GLN A 375 -15.07 -4.40 16.53
C GLN A 375 -13.85 -4.48 17.46
N LYS A 376 -12.70 -4.93 16.94
CA LYS A 376 -11.44 -4.95 17.69
C LYS A 376 -11.03 -3.55 18.14
N PHE A 377 -11.13 -2.55 17.27
CA PHE A 377 -10.81 -1.16 17.63
C PHE A 377 -11.79 -0.61 18.69
N CYS A 378 -13.07 -0.87 18.52
CA CYS A 378 -14.10 -0.54 19.52
C CYS A 378 -13.83 -1.18 20.88
N ALA A 379 -13.47 -2.46 20.91
CA ALA A 379 -13.16 -3.19 22.14
C ALA A 379 -11.94 -2.64 22.88
N SER A 380 -11.00 -2.00 22.17
CA SER A 380 -9.86 -1.30 22.76
C SER A 380 -10.16 0.14 23.23
N GLY A 381 -11.40 0.61 23.08
CA GLY A 381 -11.83 1.96 23.50
C GLY A 381 -11.60 3.05 22.44
N THR A 382 -11.18 2.68 21.23
CA THR A 382 -11.04 3.61 20.11
C THR A 382 -12.41 4.09 19.66
N PRO A 383 -12.66 5.41 19.54
CA PRO A 383 -13.88 5.91 18.93
C PRO A 383 -13.92 5.55 17.44
N VAL A 384 -14.85 4.68 17.06
CA VAL A 384 -15.05 4.26 15.66
C VAL A 384 -16.44 4.69 15.18
N THR A 385 -16.47 5.29 13.99
CA THR A 385 -17.66 5.41 13.14
C THR A 385 -17.49 4.45 11.97
N TYR A 386 -18.27 3.37 11.95
CA TYR A 386 -18.29 2.39 10.87
C TYR A 386 -19.57 2.51 10.02
N ASN A 387 -19.44 2.66 8.72
CA ASN A 387 -20.56 2.78 7.78
C ASN A 387 -20.44 1.77 6.65
N GLU A 388 -21.55 1.12 6.31
CA GLU A 388 -21.66 0.25 5.14
C GLU A 388 -22.52 0.91 4.05
N TYR A 389 -22.15 0.66 2.80
CA TYR A 389 -22.84 1.16 1.63
C TYR A 389 -23.25 -0.02 0.73
N PRO A 390 -24.52 -0.12 0.28
CA PRO A 390 -24.99 -1.19 -0.60
C PRO A 390 -24.52 -0.97 -2.04
N LEU A 391 -23.21 -0.78 -2.23
CA LEU A 391 -22.51 -0.46 -3.46
C LEU A 391 -21.27 -1.33 -3.58
N GLU A 392 -20.81 -1.49 -4.81
CA GLU A 392 -19.51 -2.03 -5.17
C GLU A 392 -18.37 -1.07 -4.81
N HIS A 393 -17.14 -1.54 -4.97
CA HIS A 393 -15.94 -0.91 -4.44
C HIS A 393 -15.79 0.55 -4.86
N ALA A 394 -15.91 0.83 -6.17
CA ALA A 394 -15.81 2.20 -6.68
C ALA A 394 -17.05 3.06 -6.32
N GLY A 395 -18.25 2.47 -6.37
CA GLY A 395 -19.50 3.17 -6.05
C GLY A 395 -19.55 3.69 -4.61
N ALA A 396 -18.97 2.94 -3.66
CA ALA A 396 -18.94 3.27 -2.23
C ALA A 396 -18.04 4.49 -1.88
N ILE A 397 -17.17 4.95 -2.79
CA ILE A 397 -16.30 6.13 -2.57
C ILE A 397 -17.15 7.39 -2.32
N VAL A 398 -18.17 7.63 -3.14
CA VAL A 398 -18.98 8.86 -3.08
C VAL A 398 -19.65 9.05 -1.72
N PRO A 399 -20.44 8.09 -1.19
CA PRO A 399 -21.04 8.25 0.13
C PRO A 399 -20.00 8.21 1.27
N TRP A 400 -18.85 7.53 1.09
CA TRP A 400 -17.74 7.60 2.04
C TRP A 400 -17.17 9.01 2.14
N VAL A 401 -16.81 9.65 1.02
CA VAL A 401 -16.32 11.05 0.98
C VAL A 401 -17.34 12.00 1.61
N ALA A 402 -18.62 11.84 1.27
CA ALA A 402 -19.70 12.68 1.79
C ALA A 402 -19.82 12.61 3.33
N GLY A 403 -19.63 11.43 3.93
CA GLY A 403 -19.63 11.28 5.39
C GLY A 403 -18.31 11.66 6.05
N MET A 404 -17.18 11.39 5.38
CA MET A 404 -15.84 11.62 5.88
C MET A 404 -15.52 13.11 6.04
N LEU A 405 -15.84 13.95 5.04
CA LEU A 405 -15.51 15.38 5.05
C LEU A 405 -16.02 16.13 6.30
N PRO A 406 -17.33 16.07 6.65
CA PRO A 406 -17.82 16.72 7.87
C PRO A 406 -17.25 16.10 9.14
N TRP A 407 -17.05 14.77 9.17
CA TRP A 407 -16.44 14.09 10.32
C TRP A 407 -15.02 14.60 10.59
N LEU A 408 -14.23 14.76 9.52
CA LEU A 408 -12.85 15.24 9.55
C LEU A 408 -12.79 16.71 9.95
N TYR A 409 -13.66 17.56 9.41
CA TYR A 409 -13.78 18.97 9.80
C TYR A 409 -14.06 19.11 11.31
N ASP A 410 -14.93 18.26 11.87
CA ASP A 410 -15.21 18.24 13.30
C ASP A 410 -14.00 17.83 14.14
N ARG A 411 -13.13 16.93 13.63
CA ARG A 411 -11.87 16.55 14.31
C ARG A 411 -10.91 17.73 14.43
N PHE A 412 -10.69 18.46 13.33
CA PHE A 412 -9.82 19.64 13.33
C PHE A 412 -10.33 20.75 14.24
N ASN A 413 -11.65 20.88 14.39
CA ASN A 413 -12.27 21.84 15.31
C ASN A 413 -12.37 21.35 16.76
N GLY A 414 -11.73 20.21 17.10
CA GLY A 414 -11.66 19.72 18.47
C GLY A 414 -12.99 19.19 19.03
N LYS A 415 -13.98 18.89 18.19
CA LYS A 415 -15.22 18.25 18.66
C LYS A 415 -14.93 16.81 19.09
N ALA A 416 -15.67 16.27 20.06
CA ALA A 416 -15.54 14.87 20.47
C ALA A 416 -15.90 13.91 19.32
N ALA A 417 -15.19 12.79 19.20
CA ALA A 417 -15.43 11.83 18.11
C ALA A 417 -16.74 11.09 18.33
N PRO A 418 -17.66 11.07 17.34
CA PRO A 418 -18.80 10.19 17.43
C PRO A 418 -18.32 8.73 17.41
N SER A 419 -19.13 7.84 17.97
CA SER A 419 -18.90 6.41 17.84
C SER A 419 -20.22 5.66 17.72
N ASN A 420 -20.24 4.68 16.82
CA ASN A 420 -21.32 3.72 16.69
C ASN A 420 -20.88 2.30 17.05
N CYS A 421 -19.86 2.15 17.92
CA CYS A 421 -19.32 0.87 18.34
C CYS A 421 -20.36 -0.13 18.87
N TRP A 422 -21.44 0.36 19.48
CA TRP A 422 -22.54 -0.49 19.91
C TRP A 422 -23.25 -1.17 18.72
N LEU A 423 -23.50 -0.46 17.62
CA LEU A 423 -24.05 -1.05 16.38
C LEU A 423 -23.04 -1.99 15.74
N THR A 424 -21.79 -1.56 15.65
CA THR A 424 -20.71 -2.36 15.04
C THR A 424 -20.53 -3.71 15.74
N SER A 425 -20.69 -3.75 17.07
CA SER A 425 -20.60 -4.98 17.87
C SER A 425 -21.69 -6.02 17.57
N LEU A 426 -22.80 -5.60 16.94
CA LEU A 426 -23.93 -6.49 16.60
C LEU A 426 -23.80 -7.09 15.18
N LEU A 427 -22.87 -6.59 14.36
CA LEU A 427 -22.71 -7.06 12.98
C LEU A 427 -21.98 -8.40 12.95
N PRO A 428 -22.39 -9.35 12.08
CA PRO A 428 -21.65 -10.59 11.90
C PRO A 428 -20.30 -10.31 11.24
N SER A 429 -19.25 -10.93 11.76
CA SER A 429 -17.87 -10.68 11.36
C SER A 429 -17.07 -11.99 11.28
N ASN A 430 -15.95 -11.97 10.57
CA ASN A 430 -15.06 -13.12 10.47
C ASN A 430 -14.08 -13.18 11.65
N SER A 431 -13.51 -14.36 11.90
CA SER A 431 -12.36 -14.48 12.80
C SER A 431 -11.12 -13.92 12.12
N LEU A 432 -10.38 -13.02 12.78
CA LEU A 432 -9.09 -12.52 12.29
C LEU A 432 -7.92 -13.34 12.87
N ALA A 433 -8.14 -14.63 13.10
CA ALA A 433 -7.11 -15.52 13.63
C ALA A 433 -5.98 -15.69 12.60
N PRO A 434 -4.73 -15.94 13.06
CA PRO A 434 -3.63 -16.15 12.15
C PRO A 434 -3.84 -17.41 11.31
N GLU A 435 -3.39 -17.34 10.05
CA GLU A 435 -3.26 -18.49 9.16
C GLU A 435 -2.33 -19.54 9.77
N THR A 436 -2.65 -20.81 9.54
CA THR A 436 -1.90 -21.96 10.05
C THR A 436 -1.34 -22.77 8.89
N LEU A 437 -0.13 -23.30 9.07
CA LEU A 437 0.52 -24.19 8.11
C LEU A 437 -0.19 -25.56 8.14
N HIS A 438 -0.59 -26.06 6.97
CA HIS A 438 -1.30 -27.32 6.80
C HIS A 438 -0.41 -28.40 6.15
#